data_AF-X1EUR1-F1
#
_entry.id   AF-X1EUR1-F1
#
_cell.length_a   1.000
_cell.length_b   1.000
_cell.length_c   1.000
_cell.angle_alpha   90.00
_cell.angle_beta   90.00
_cell.angle_gamma   90.00
#
_symmetry.space_group_name_H-M   'P 1'
#
loop_
_entity.id
_entity.type
_entity.pdbx_description
1 polymer ?
#
loop_
_entity_poly.entity_id
_entity_poly.type
_entity_poly.pdbx_seq_one_letter_code
_entity_poly.pdbx_strand_id
1 'polypeptide(L)'
;AVNLKILQKNPPAIDPMDEGFDYRQAVKTLDFDAFERDFDALLTDSQAWWPADFGHYGPLFVRMAWHAAGTYRVQDGRGGGGRGMQRFAPLNSWPDNVSLDKARRLLWPLKKKYGSKISWSDLIVYAGNRAMEHMGFT
;
A
#
# COMPACT_ATOMS: atom_id res chain seq x y z
N ALA A 1 34.17 8.52 -6.31
CA ALA A 1 33.82 9.73 -5.54
C ALA A 1 32.74 9.38 -4.52
N VAL A 2 32.70 10.06 -3.37
CA VAL A 2 31.66 9.87 -2.34
C VAL A 2 30.31 10.39 -2.86
N ASN A 3 29.22 9.65 -2.62
CA ASN A 3 27.89 10.02 -3.06
C ASN A 3 27.12 10.79 -1.99
N LEU A 4 27.10 12.13 -2.07
CA LEU A 4 26.39 12.99 -1.13
C LEU A 4 24.87 13.05 -1.34
N LYS A 5 24.34 12.54 -2.46
CA LYS A 5 22.90 12.58 -2.78
C LYS A 5 22.05 11.84 -1.73
N ILE A 6 22.63 10.90 -0.99
CA ILE A 6 21.92 10.14 0.06
C ILE A 6 21.45 11.02 1.22
N LEU A 7 22.12 12.16 1.47
CA LEU A 7 21.78 13.12 2.53
C LEU A 7 20.63 14.05 2.14
N GLN A 8 20.23 14.02 0.87
CA GLN A 8 19.20 14.90 0.29
C GLN A 8 17.99 14.09 -0.21
N LYS A 9 17.74 12.89 0.33
CA LYS A 9 16.61 12.06 -0.08
C LYS A 9 15.30 12.64 0.44
N ASN A 10 14.28 12.67 -0.43
CA ASN A 10 12.91 13.12 -0.14
C ASN A 10 12.86 14.52 0.51
N PRO A 11 13.42 15.56 -0.14
CA PRO A 11 13.34 16.92 0.37
C PRO A 11 11.88 17.42 0.37
N PRO A 12 11.50 18.35 1.27
CA PRO A 12 10.14 18.91 1.32
C PRO A 12 9.67 19.49 -0.02
N ALA A 13 10.57 20.04 -0.84
CA ALA A 13 10.25 20.64 -2.12
C ALA A 13 9.65 19.68 -3.17
N ILE A 14 9.75 18.36 -2.97
CA ILE A 14 9.13 17.35 -3.86
C ILE A 14 7.92 16.67 -3.23
N ASP A 15 7.58 17.03 -1.98
CA ASP A 15 6.37 16.54 -1.33
C ASP A 15 5.16 17.30 -1.90
N PRO A 16 4.19 16.62 -2.55
CA PRO A 16 3.03 17.28 -3.12
C PRO A 16 1.97 17.65 -2.06
N MET A 17 2.19 17.32 -0.78
CA MET A 17 1.27 17.69 0.29
C MET A 17 1.37 19.17 0.64
N ASP A 18 0.25 19.74 1.10
CA ASP A 18 0.21 21.14 1.55
C ASP A 18 1.19 21.39 2.70
N GLU A 19 1.70 22.62 2.77
CA GLU A 19 2.55 23.04 3.88
C GLU A 19 1.84 22.84 5.23
N GLY A 20 2.52 22.20 6.18
CA GLY A 20 1.94 21.89 7.49
C GLY A 20 1.02 20.64 7.52
N PHE A 21 0.92 19.87 6.45
CA PHE A 21 0.16 18.62 6.46
C PHE A 21 0.67 17.64 7.53
N ASP A 22 -0.22 17.24 8.46
CA ASP A 22 0.05 16.22 9.47
C ASP A 22 -0.78 14.96 9.19
N TYR A 23 -0.13 13.92 8.67
CA TYR A 23 -0.75 12.63 8.40
C TYR A 23 -1.39 12.00 9.64
N ARG A 24 -0.78 12.17 10.83
CA ARG A 24 -1.29 11.60 12.08
C ARG A 24 -2.65 12.20 12.44
N GLN A 25 -2.90 13.48 12.12
CA GLN A 25 -4.23 14.04 12.30
C GLN A 25 -5.15 13.65 11.14
N ALA A 26 -4.66 13.66 9.90
CA ALA A 26 -5.46 13.35 8.73
C ALA A 26 -6.10 11.95 8.83
N VAL A 27 -5.33 10.93 9.22
CA VAL A 27 -5.81 9.55 9.33
C VAL A 27 -6.88 9.37 10.40
N LYS A 28 -6.85 10.15 11.49
CA LYS A 28 -7.89 10.10 12.52
C LYS A 28 -9.25 10.60 12.05
N THR A 29 -9.28 11.36 10.95
CA THR A 29 -10.52 11.86 10.34
C THR A 29 -11.08 10.94 9.26
N LEU A 30 -10.45 9.78 9.07
CA LEU A 30 -10.94 8.74 8.17
C LEU A 30 -12.22 8.14 8.76
N ASP A 31 -13.29 8.10 7.95
CA ASP A 31 -14.46 7.27 8.26
C ASP A 31 -14.04 5.82 8.04
N PHE A 32 -13.61 5.18 9.12
CA PHE A 32 -13.02 3.84 9.07
C PHE A 32 -14.06 2.78 8.72
N ASP A 33 -15.29 2.91 9.23
CA ASP A 33 -16.38 1.98 8.92
C ASP A 33 -16.75 2.04 7.43
N ALA A 34 -16.82 3.24 6.85
CA ALA A 34 -17.04 3.37 5.41
C ALA A 34 -15.89 2.81 4.58
N PHE A 35 -14.65 3.07 5.02
CA PHE A 35 -13.45 2.56 4.36
C PHE A 35 -13.41 1.03 4.36
N GLU A 36 -13.71 0.42 5.50
CA GLU A 36 -13.74 -1.04 5.65
C GLU A 36 -14.80 -1.68 4.76
N ARG A 37 -16.04 -1.14 4.76
CA ARG A 37 -17.11 -1.64 3.86
C ARG A 37 -16.74 -1.56 2.39
N ASP A 38 -16.15 -0.44 1.96
CA ASP A 38 -15.71 -0.31 0.56
C ASP A 38 -14.57 -1.28 0.23
N PHE A 39 -13.68 -1.52 1.19
CA PHE A 39 -12.58 -2.47 1.01
C PHE A 39 -13.10 -3.90 0.88
N ASP A 40 -14.06 -4.30 1.72
CA ASP A 40 -14.67 -5.62 1.66
C ASP A 40 -15.42 -5.85 0.35
N ALA A 41 -16.16 -4.84 -0.12
CA ALA A 41 -16.79 -4.89 -1.44
C ALA A 41 -15.75 -5.13 -2.55
N LEU A 42 -14.62 -4.42 -2.48
CA LEU A 42 -13.53 -4.56 -3.45
C LEU A 42 -12.91 -5.97 -3.47
N LEU A 43 -12.90 -6.70 -2.34
CA LEU A 43 -12.31 -8.04 -2.29
C LEU A 43 -12.98 -9.03 -3.25
N THR A 44 -14.26 -8.80 -3.59
CA THR A 44 -15.07 -9.68 -4.45
C THR A 44 -15.56 -9.01 -5.74
N ASP A 45 -15.24 -7.72 -5.94
CA ASP A 45 -15.55 -6.97 -7.16
C ASP A 45 -14.51 -7.21 -8.27
N SER A 46 -14.60 -8.38 -8.91
CA SER A 46 -13.68 -8.81 -9.96
C SER A 46 -13.67 -7.86 -11.17
N GLN A 47 -12.48 -7.43 -11.57
CA GLN A 47 -12.25 -6.51 -12.68
C GLN A 47 -11.84 -7.27 -13.96
N ALA A 48 -12.43 -6.93 -15.10
CA ALA A 48 -12.17 -7.61 -16.37
C ALA A 48 -10.69 -7.58 -16.82
N TRP A 49 -9.94 -6.53 -16.48
CA TRP A 49 -8.53 -6.37 -16.83
C TRP A 49 -7.57 -7.15 -15.91
N TRP A 50 -8.06 -7.65 -14.78
CA TRP A 50 -7.33 -8.54 -13.88
C TRP A 50 -8.33 -9.37 -13.06
N PRO A 51 -8.96 -10.41 -13.65
CA PRO A 51 -10.00 -11.17 -12.97
C PRO A 51 -9.52 -11.76 -11.65
N ALA A 52 -10.38 -11.74 -10.64
CA ALA A 52 -10.07 -12.32 -9.33
C ALA A 52 -10.06 -13.84 -9.41
N ASP A 53 -8.95 -14.47 -9.02
CA ASP A 53 -8.88 -15.91 -8.83
C ASP A 53 -9.93 -16.33 -7.78
N PHE A 54 -10.73 -17.34 -8.11
CA PHE A 54 -11.84 -17.81 -7.28
C PHE A 54 -12.88 -16.73 -6.90
N GLY A 55 -12.94 -15.62 -7.66
CA GLY A 55 -13.82 -14.51 -7.37
C GLY A 55 -13.41 -13.69 -6.14
N HIS A 56 -12.18 -13.83 -5.63
CA HIS A 56 -11.74 -13.13 -4.43
C HIS A 56 -10.26 -12.68 -4.51
N TYR A 57 -9.99 -11.37 -4.38
CA TYR A 57 -8.63 -10.81 -4.44
C TYR A 57 -7.80 -10.99 -3.16
N GLY A 58 -8.39 -11.52 -2.10
CA GLY A 58 -7.74 -11.70 -0.79
C GLY A 58 -6.33 -12.29 -0.86
N PRO A 59 -6.10 -13.46 -1.48
CA PRO A 59 -4.76 -14.04 -1.58
C PRO A 59 -3.73 -13.13 -2.28
N LEU A 60 -4.17 -12.38 -3.30
CA LEU A 60 -3.32 -11.41 -4.00
C LEU A 60 -2.90 -10.25 -3.07
N PHE A 61 -3.82 -9.73 -2.25
CA PHE A 61 -3.51 -8.66 -1.30
C PHE A 61 -2.66 -9.13 -0.12
N VAL A 62 -2.86 -10.36 0.37
CA VAL A 62 -1.98 -10.98 1.36
C VAL A 62 -0.55 -11.04 0.81
N ARG A 63 -0.37 -11.55 -0.42
CA ARG A 63 0.95 -11.54 -1.08
C ARG A 63 1.50 -10.12 -1.22
N MET A 64 0.70 -9.16 -1.65
CA MET A 64 1.16 -7.78 -1.82
C MET A 64 1.70 -7.18 -0.51
N ALA A 65 0.95 -7.35 0.59
CA ALA A 65 1.34 -6.88 1.91
C ALA A 65 2.60 -7.59 2.42
N TRP A 66 2.66 -8.91 2.26
CA TRP A 66 3.85 -9.72 2.57
C TRP A 66 5.09 -9.19 1.84
N HIS A 67 5.04 -9.02 0.51
CA HIS A 67 6.16 -8.49 -0.27
C HIS A 67 6.53 -7.05 0.10
N ALA A 68 5.57 -6.25 0.58
CA ALA A 68 5.86 -4.88 1.01
C ALA A 68 6.67 -4.89 2.31
N ALA A 69 6.23 -5.67 3.29
CA ALA A 69 6.91 -5.80 4.58
C ALA A 69 8.21 -6.62 4.51
N GLY A 70 8.26 -7.63 3.64
CA GLY A 70 9.34 -8.62 3.54
C GLY A 70 10.69 -8.09 3.06
N THR A 71 10.77 -6.83 2.63
CA THR A 71 12.05 -6.19 2.27
C THR A 71 12.88 -5.76 3.49
N TYR A 72 12.31 -5.84 4.69
CA TYR A 72 12.94 -5.41 5.94
C TYR A 72 14.21 -6.21 6.28
N ARG A 73 15.21 -5.53 6.85
CA ARG A 73 16.46 -6.15 7.33
C ARG A 73 16.82 -5.63 8.72
N VAL A 74 17.11 -6.54 9.64
CA VAL A 74 17.40 -6.21 11.04
C VAL A 74 18.71 -5.45 11.24
N GLN A 75 19.70 -5.63 10.35
CA GLN A 75 21.04 -5.08 10.56
C GLN A 75 21.13 -3.56 10.41
N ASP A 76 20.28 -2.96 9.56
CA ASP A 76 20.28 -1.50 9.33
C ASP A 76 18.88 -0.88 9.40
N GLY A 77 17.85 -1.68 9.70
CA GLY A 77 16.46 -1.23 9.80
C GLY A 77 15.84 -0.73 8.49
N ARG A 78 16.48 -0.95 7.32
CA ARG A 78 15.95 -0.53 6.02
C ARG A 78 14.96 -1.55 5.47
N GLY A 79 14.22 -1.12 4.45
CA GLY A 79 13.13 -1.89 3.86
C GLY A 79 11.85 -1.79 4.69
N GLY A 80 10.96 -2.76 4.51
CA GLY A 80 9.67 -2.84 5.20
C GLY A 80 8.54 -2.06 4.50
N GLY A 81 7.34 -2.23 5.03
CA GLY A 81 6.11 -1.65 4.47
C GLY A 81 5.94 -0.15 4.76
N GLY A 82 6.59 0.37 5.81
CA GLY A 82 6.28 1.68 6.42
C GLY A 82 6.58 2.93 5.60
N ARG A 83 7.14 2.81 4.39
CA ARG A 83 7.35 3.92 3.46
C ARG A 83 6.60 3.76 2.14
N GLY A 84 5.85 2.67 1.97
CA GLY A 84 5.17 2.35 0.71
C GLY A 84 6.11 2.24 -0.50
N MET A 85 7.39 1.90 -0.29
CA MET A 85 8.41 1.90 -1.35
C MET A 85 8.14 0.88 -2.46
N GLN A 86 7.28 -0.11 -2.22
CA GLN A 86 6.85 -1.08 -3.23
C GLN A 86 6.20 -0.42 -4.47
N ARG A 87 5.73 0.83 -4.36
CA ARG A 87 5.18 1.60 -5.50
C ARG A 87 6.24 2.30 -6.37
N PHE A 88 7.51 2.30 -5.94
CA PHE A 88 8.60 2.99 -6.62
C PHE A 88 9.70 2.01 -7.06
N ALA A 89 10.56 2.48 -7.96
CA ALA A 89 11.77 1.75 -8.32
C ALA A 89 12.71 1.62 -7.11
N PRO A 90 13.45 0.50 -6.98
CA PRO A 90 13.44 -0.65 -7.89
C PRO A 90 12.34 -1.67 -7.58
N LEU A 91 11.70 -1.57 -6.40
CA LEU A 91 10.80 -2.61 -5.88
C LEU A 91 9.58 -2.85 -6.77
N ASN A 92 9.04 -1.81 -7.40
CA ASN A 92 7.89 -1.93 -8.30
C ASN A 92 8.16 -2.78 -9.55
N SER A 93 9.42 -3.09 -9.86
CA SER A 93 9.85 -3.84 -11.03
C SER A 93 10.75 -5.03 -10.71
N TRP A 94 10.90 -5.40 -9.43
CA TRP A 94 11.59 -6.64 -9.08
C TRP A 94 10.83 -7.86 -9.62
N PRO A 95 11.53 -8.91 -10.11
CA PRO A 95 10.89 -10.13 -10.60
C PRO A 95 9.95 -10.77 -9.57
N ASP A 96 10.31 -10.71 -8.30
CA ASP A 96 9.50 -11.27 -7.21
C ASP A 96 8.19 -10.48 -6.97
N ASN A 97 8.14 -9.23 -7.42
CA ASN A 97 6.96 -8.35 -7.30
C ASN A 97 6.09 -8.34 -8.57
N VAL A 98 6.29 -9.30 -9.49
CA VAL A 98 5.46 -9.42 -10.70
C VAL A 98 3.98 -9.47 -10.33
N SER A 99 3.18 -8.74 -11.12
CA SER A 99 1.73 -8.57 -10.99
C SER A 99 1.25 -7.78 -9.76
N LEU A 100 2.14 -7.41 -8.83
CA LEU A 100 1.75 -6.54 -7.71
C LEU A 100 1.48 -5.10 -8.17
N ASP A 101 1.86 -4.73 -9.39
CA ASP A 101 1.39 -3.52 -10.06
C ASP A 101 -0.13 -3.53 -10.27
N LYS A 102 -0.73 -4.69 -10.58
CA LYS A 102 -2.19 -4.87 -10.70
C LYS A 102 -2.85 -4.82 -9.32
N ALA A 103 -2.27 -5.51 -8.33
CA ALA A 103 -2.75 -5.44 -6.94
C ALA A 103 -2.84 -4.00 -6.42
N ARG A 104 -1.78 -3.21 -6.59
CA ARG A 104 -1.79 -1.79 -6.22
C ARG A 104 -2.78 -0.97 -7.05
N ARG A 105 -2.98 -1.33 -8.32
CA ARG A 105 -3.97 -0.67 -9.19
C ARG A 105 -5.41 -0.94 -8.75
N LEU A 106 -5.72 -2.15 -8.27
CA LEU A 106 -7.04 -2.47 -7.73
C LEU A 106 -7.39 -1.57 -6.54
N LEU A 107 -6.42 -1.20 -5.69
CA LEU A 107 -6.62 -0.32 -4.53
C LEU A 107 -6.78 1.18 -4.89
N TRP A 108 -6.54 1.57 -6.14
CA TRP A 108 -6.59 2.97 -6.55
C TRP A 108 -7.95 3.66 -6.31
N PRO A 109 -9.11 3.04 -6.59
CA PRO A 109 -10.41 3.65 -6.32
C PRO A 109 -10.59 4.03 -4.84
N LEU A 110 -10.16 3.17 -3.92
CA LEU A 110 -10.16 3.48 -2.48
C LEU A 110 -9.22 4.65 -2.18
N LYS A 111 -7.97 4.59 -2.67
CA LYS A 111 -7.02 5.70 -2.46
C LYS A 111 -7.54 7.03 -2.99
N LYS A 112 -8.25 7.00 -4.14
CA LYS A 112 -8.87 8.17 -4.75
C LYS A 112 -10.03 8.69 -3.90
N LYS A 113 -10.89 7.81 -3.38
CA LYS A 113 -12.03 8.17 -2.52
C LYS A 113 -11.60 8.76 -1.17
N TYR A 114 -10.60 8.16 -0.54
CA TYR A 114 -10.18 8.54 0.82
C TYR A 114 -9.02 9.55 0.87
N GLY A 115 -8.39 9.83 -0.27
CA GLY A 115 -7.43 10.93 -0.40
C GLY A 115 -6.29 10.86 0.62
N SER A 116 -5.89 12.00 1.17
CA SER A 116 -4.77 12.12 2.12
C SER A 116 -5.05 11.51 3.49
N LYS A 117 -6.29 11.11 3.78
CA LYS A 117 -6.67 10.46 5.06
C LYS A 117 -6.17 9.02 5.17
N ILE A 118 -5.73 8.41 4.06
CA ILE A 118 -5.04 7.12 4.10
C ILE A 118 -3.84 7.15 3.16
N SER A 119 -2.67 6.83 3.71
CA SER A 119 -1.44 6.75 2.94
C SER A 119 -1.41 5.48 2.07
N TRP A 120 -0.63 5.50 0.99
CA TRP A 120 -0.35 4.27 0.23
C TRP A 120 0.37 3.20 1.07
N SER A 121 1.19 3.64 2.03
CA SER A 121 1.91 2.74 2.94
C SER A 121 0.91 1.92 3.76
N ASP A 122 -0.02 2.61 4.42
CA ASP A 122 -1.01 1.95 5.28
C ASP A 122 -2.01 1.15 4.45
N LEU A 123 -2.49 1.69 3.32
CA LEU A 123 -3.44 0.99 2.46
C LEU A 123 -2.89 -0.35 1.94
N ILE A 124 -1.61 -0.42 1.57
CA ILE A 124 -0.99 -1.66 1.07
C ILE A 124 -0.90 -2.72 2.17
N VAL A 125 -0.51 -2.33 3.39
CA VAL A 125 -0.38 -3.28 4.51
C VAL A 125 -1.75 -3.68 5.05
N TYR A 126 -2.65 -2.70 5.21
CA TYR A 126 -4.05 -2.91 5.60
C TYR A 126 -4.74 -3.93 4.70
N ALA A 127 -4.48 -3.85 3.39
CA ALA A 127 -5.10 -4.76 2.43
C ALA A 127 -4.81 -6.24 2.73
N GLY A 128 -3.59 -6.55 3.19
CA GLY A 128 -3.25 -7.91 3.61
C GLY A 128 -3.95 -8.32 4.90
N ASN A 129 -3.99 -7.41 5.89
CA ASN A 129 -4.63 -7.69 7.18
C ASN A 129 -6.13 -7.96 6.99
N ARG A 130 -6.84 -7.04 6.35
CA ARG A 130 -8.27 -7.16 6.13
C ARG A 130 -8.64 -8.33 5.23
N ALA A 131 -7.82 -8.64 4.24
CA ALA A 131 -8.02 -9.83 3.42
C ALA A 131 -7.99 -11.13 4.25
N MET A 132 -7.07 -11.26 5.22
CA MET A 132 -7.01 -12.43 6.09
C MET A 132 -8.25 -12.53 6.98
N GLU A 133 -8.66 -11.42 7.60
CA GLU A 133 -9.88 -11.37 8.43
C GLU A 133 -11.14 -11.74 7.63
N HIS A 134 -11.31 -11.16 6.44
CA HIS A 134 -12.46 -11.44 5.57
C HIS A 134 -12.49 -12.90 5.08
N MET A 135 -11.32 -13.55 4.97
CA MET A 135 -11.20 -14.97 4.65
C MET A 135 -11.30 -15.90 5.88
N GLY A 136 -11.63 -15.35 7.06
CA GLY A 136 -11.93 -16.12 8.27
C GLY A 136 -10.73 -16.42 9.19
N PHE A 137 -9.60 -15.74 9.01
CA PHE A 137 -8.49 -15.81 9.96
C PHE A 137 -8.69 -14.79 11.09
N THR A 138 -9.15 -15.27 12.26
CA THR A 138 -9.41 -14.46 13.46
C THR A 138 -8.71 -15.01 14.69
#